data_AF-A0AA36MMH5-F1
#
_entry.id   AF-A0AA36MMH5-F1
#
_cell.length_a   1.000
_cell.length_b   1.000
_cell.length_c   1.000
_cell.angle_alpha   90.00
_cell.angle_beta   90.00
_cell.angle_gamma   90.00
#
_symmetry.space_group_name_H-M   'P 1'
#
loop_
_entity.id
_entity.type
_entity.pdbx_description
1 polymer ?
#
loop_
_entity_poly.entity_id
_entity_poly.type
_entity_poly.pdbx_seq_one_letter_code
_entity_poly.pdbx_strand_id
1 'polypeptide(L)'
;MLAPSRDFEVAVLETFDAVKALVKSTFGSSAQVLPFGSFVQGAHLQDDSDLDVCIDLPKRSLEGAAQQEVLRKLLGHCGSAPWRVVEARLQKSVKVPIIIVRYTTSDIEVEVDISVGLQCQNLRKDFTDRLVRAVLEDRPMVVDLLRLVKTWARLERLHKAWDGFISSLGWTLIVLFFCIQTKKLDEHRRWSKDSVGFLLAMLAVPEPRRKCNQALIQQHLLEFFVWLSETAKICARGTGKADCALAMSLVEGKLIEVPTDGGAPPIFVEDPGARVFKSTSENVARSARASCWDVVLQRAQAAQQRLRAQERGPACLDSWLAQLPRPAPAPSPEAPQAPGAAAPKAAGKRPAAFGAPRNVRPRVACKWFMIGQCWDGANCPRSHEWW
;
A
#
# COMPACT_ATOMS: atom_id res chain seq x y z
N MET A 1 4.32 -3.98 -20.89
CA MET A 1 2.95 -3.40 -20.87
C MET A 1 2.64 -2.90 -19.46
N LEU A 2 2.07 -1.70 -19.34
CA LEU A 2 1.77 -1.04 -18.05
C LEU A 2 0.36 -1.33 -17.54
N ALA A 3 -0.58 -1.56 -18.45
CA ALA A 3 -1.92 -1.98 -18.12
C ALA A 3 -1.89 -3.45 -17.69
N PRO A 4 -2.60 -3.81 -16.60
CA PRO A 4 -2.80 -5.21 -16.23
C PRO A 4 -3.48 -6.01 -17.34
N SER A 5 -3.22 -7.31 -17.39
CA SER A 5 -3.92 -8.21 -18.30
C SER A 5 -5.40 -8.32 -17.92
N ARG A 6 -6.23 -8.64 -18.92
CA ARG A 6 -7.65 -8.88 -18.70
C ARG A 6 -7.88 -10.06 -17.74
N ASP A 7 -7.07 -11.11 -17.87
CA ASP A 7 -7.18 -12.30 -17.02
C ASP A 7 -6.90 -11.97 -15.56
N PHE A 8 -5.92 -11.09 -15.29
CA PHE A 8 -5.67 -10.58 -13.94
C PHE A 8 -6.84 -9.75 -13.41
N GLU A 9 -7.41 -8.85 -14.22
CA GLU A 9 -8.57 -8.06 -13.81
C GLU A 9 -9.78 -8.95 -13.51
N VAL A 10 -10.02 -10.02 -14.28
CA VAL A 10 -11.05 -11.03 -14.00
C VAL A 10 -10.75 -11.77 -12.70
N ALA A 11 -9.50 -12.22 -12.51
CA ALA A 11 -9.10 -12.92 -11.29
C ALA A 11 -9.31 -12.06 -10.02
N VAL A 12 -9.09 -10.75 -10.10
CA VAL A 12 -9.34 -9.82 -8.99
C VAL A 12 -10.83 -9.73 -8.68
N LEU A 13 -11.71 -9.73 -9.68
CA LEU A 13 -13.16 -9.69 -9.47
C LEU A 13 -13.68 -10.98 -8.85
N GLU A 14 -13.22 -12.12 -9.35
CA GLU A 14 -13.53 -13.43 -8.77
C GLU A 14 -13.04 -13.51 -7.31
N THR A 15 -11.82 -13.02 -7.06
CA THR A 15 -11.27 -12.92 -5.70
C THR A 15 -12.14 -12.04 -4.81
N PHE A 16 -12.57 -10.87 -5.29
CA PHE A 16 -13.44 -9.97 -4.52
C PHE A 16 -14.81 -10.60 -4.23
N ASP A 17 -15.38 -11.33 -5.18
CA ASP A 17 -16.61 -12.11 -5.00
C ASP A 17 -16.43 -13.22 -3.96
N ALA A 18 -15.28 -13.91 -4.00
CA ALA A 18 -14.93 -14.93 -3.02
C ALA A 18 -14.77 -14.34 -1.60
N VAL A 19 -14.15 -13.17 -1.45
CA VAL A 19 -14.09 -12.46 -0.16
C VAL A 19 -15.50 -12.13 0.34
N LYS A 20 -16.37 -11.58 -0.52
CA LYS A 20 -17.77 -11.28 -0.17
C LYS A 20 -18.51 -12.53 0.30
N ALA A 21 -18.35 -13.65 -0.40
CA ALA A 21 -18.97 -14.92 -0.03
C ALA A 21 -18.47 -15.41 1.33
N LEU A 22 -17.15 -15.38 1.56
CA LEU A 22 -16.52 -15.78 2.81
C LEU A 22 -16.99 -14.92 3.99
N VAL A 23 -17.05 -13.59 3.81
CA VAL A 23 -17.49 -12.67 4.86
C VAL A 23 -18.97 -12.90 5.19
N LYS A 24 -19.82 -13.08 4.18
CA LYS A 24 -21.26 -13.34 4.38
C LYS A 24 -21.53 -14.70 5.02
N SER A 25 -20.80 -15.76 4.66
CA SER A 25 -20.95 -17.06 5.32
C SER A 25 -20.51 -17.01 6.79
N THR A 26 -19.51 -16.19 7.11
CA THR A 26 -18.93 -16.08 8.46
C THR A 26 -19.75 -15.20 9.41
N PHE A 27 -20.34 -14.12 8.89
CA PHE A 27 -20.99 -13.08 9.71
C PHE A 27 -22.45 -12.78 9.35
N GLY A 28 -23.01 -13.46 8.35
CA GLY A 28 -24.39 -13.30 7.91
C GLY A 28 -24.56 -12.36 6.71
N SER A 29 -25.76 -12.37 6.13
CA SER A 29 -26.08 -11.66 4.88
C SER A 29 -26.00 -10.14 4.95
N SER A 30 -26.07 -9.56 6.16
CA SER A 30 -25.94 -8.12 6.37
C SER A 30 -24.49 -7.62 6.34
N ALA A 31 -23.50 -8.52 6.43
CA ALA A 31 -22.10 -8.14 6.35
C ALA A 31 -21.76 -7.59 4.95
N GLN A 32 -20.99 -6.51 4.92
CA GLN A 32 -20.58 -5.86 3.68
C GLN A 32 -19.06 -5.91 3.54
N VAL A 33 -18.60 -5.95 2.30
CA VAL A 33 -17.19 -5.83 1.93
C VAL A 33 -17.09 -4.69 0.94
N LEU A 34 -16.26 -3.70 1.25
CA LEU A 34 -15.99 -2.57 0.37
C LEU A 34 -14.52 -2.61 -0.05
N PRO A 35 -14.23 -2.52 -1.36
CA PRO A 35 -12.87 -2.37 -1.83
C PRO A 35 -12.41 -0.92 -1.62
N PHE A 36 -11.11 -0.74 -1.46
CA PHE A 36 -10.45 0.57 -1.47
C PHE A 36 -9.09 0.46 -2.19
N GLY A 37 -8.26 1.49 -2.11
CA GLY A 37 -6.91 1.46 -2.66
C GLY A 37 -6.84 1.49 -4.18
N SER A 38 -5.77 0.93 -4.72
CA SER A 38 -5.35 1.15 -6.12
C SER A 38 -6.33 0.61 -7.17
N PHE A 39 -7.09 -0.43 -6.83
CA PHE A 39 -8.12 -0.98 -7.69
C PHE A 39 -9.30 -0.02 -7.84
N VAL A 40 -9.77 0.57 -6.73
CA VAL A 40 -10.83 1.59 -6.75
C VAL A 40 -10.37 2.83 -7.50
N GLN A 41 -9.12 3.27 -7.30
CA GLN A 41 -8.52 4.37 -8.04
C GLN A 41 -8.47 4.12 -9.57
N GLY A 42 -8.45 2.86 -10.01
CA GLY A 42 -8.18 2.50 -11.40
C GLY A 42 -6.70 2.63 -11.80
N ALA A 43 -5.80 2.59 -10.79
CA ALA A 43 -4.36 2.82 -10.91
C ALA A 43 -3.52 1.61 -10.44
N HIS A 44 -4.14 0.44 -10.33
CA HIS A 44 -3.50 -0.81 -9.97
C HIS A 44 -2.53 -1.30 -11.08
N LEU A 45 -1.55 -2.11 -10.66
CA LEU A 45 -0.50 -2.77 -11.44
C LEU A 45 -0.63 -4.28 -11.28
N GLN A 46 -0.33 -5.05 -12.33
CA GLN A 46 -0.51 -6.51 -12.30
C GLN A 46 0.34 -7.22 -11.24
N ASP A 47 1.62 -6.86 -11.13
CA ASP A 47 2.58 -7.59 -10.28
C ASP A 47 2.84 -6.91 -8.92
N ASP A 48 2.07 -5.87 -8.57
CA ASP A 48 2.38 -5.01 -7.41
C ASP A 48 1.14 -4.34 -6.79
N SER A 49 -0.06 -4.79 -7.12
CA SER A 49 -1.26 -4.23 -6.50
C SER A 49 -2.06 -5.32 -5.83
N ASP A 50 -2.16 -5.17 -4.52
CA ASP A 50 -2.98 -5.99 -3.65
C ASP A 50 -4.43 -5.50 -3.71
N LEU A 51 -5.36 -6.43 -3.52
CA LEU A 51 -6.77 -6.11 -3.39
C LEU A 51 -7.06 -5.67 -1.94
N ASP A 52 -7.07 -4.36 -1.72
CA ASP A 52 -7.43 -3.77 -0.44
C ASP A 52 -8.95 -3.83 -0.20
N VAL A 53 -9.38 -4.46 0.90
CA VAL A 53 -10.79 -4.55 1.28
C VAL A 53 -11.02 -4.26 2.75
N CYS A 54 -12.18 -3.67 3.04
CA CYS A 54 -12.65 -3.46 4.40
C CYS A 54 -13.99 -4.13 4.63
N ILE A 55 -14.16 -4.70 5.82
CA ILE A 55 -15.38 -5.38 6.24
C ILE A 55 -16.19 -4.43 7.11
N ASP A 56 -17.47 -4.32 6.79
CA ASP A 56 -18.46 -3.69 7.66
C ASP A 56 -19.43 -4.75 8.18
N LEU A 57 -19.67 -4.71 9.50
CA LEU A 57 -20.68 -5.53 10.16
C LEU A 57 -21.72 -4.58 10.76
N PRO A 58 -22.79 -4.26 10.01
CA PRO A 58 -23.84 -3.38 10.51
C PRO A 58 -24.36 -3.88 11.86
N LYS A 59 -24.64 -2.95 12.78
CA LYS A 59 -25.07 -3.21 14.16
C LYS A 59 -23.99 -3.70 15.12
N ARG A 60 -22.71 -3.71 14.73
CA ARG A 60 -21.59 -3.96 15.64
C ARG A 60 -20.71 -2.71 15.74
N SER A 61 -20.31 -2.37 16.97
CA SER A 61 -19.19 -1.46 17.16
C SER A 61 -17.89 -2.22 16.89
N LEU A 62 -17.12 -1.76 15.90
CA LEU A 62 -15.93 -2.44 15.41
C LEU A 62 -14.70 -1.62 15.76
N GLU A 63 -14.30 -1.65 17.03
CA GLU A 63 -13.10 -0.98 17.53
C GLU A 63 -12.17 -1.95 18.26
N GLY A 64 -10.86 -1.71 18.14
CA GLY A 64 -9.82 -2.42 18.88
C GLY A 64 -9.94 -3.95 18.82
N ALA A 65 -10.21 -4.58 19.97
CA ALA A 65 -10.26 -6.04 20.10
C ALA A 65 -11.34 -6.69 19.22
N ALA A 66 -12.48 -6.01 18.99
CA ALA A 66 -13.56 -6.53 18.15
C ALA A 66 -13.13 -6.68 16.69
N GLN A 67 -12.31 -5.75 16.17
CA GLN A 67 -11.74 -5.86 14.82
C GLN A 67 -10.84 -7.09 14.71
N GLN A 68 -9.99 -7.31 15.73
CA GLN A 68 -9.10 -8.46 15.76
C GLN A 68 -9.86 -9.79 15.85
N GLU A 69 -10.96 -9.85 16.61
CA GLU A 69 -11.82 -11.04 16.69
C GLU A 69 -12.43 -11.40 15.32
N VAL A 70 -12.96 -10.40 14.60
CA VAL A 70 -13.48 -10.57 13.23
C VAL A 70 -12.41 -11.14 12.31
N LEU A 71 -11.20 -10.57 12.34
CA LEU A 71 -10.08 -11.04 11.52
C LEU A 71 -9.61 -12.46 11.90
N ARG A 72 -9.52 -12.79 13.19
CA ARG A 72 -9.18 -14.15 13.64
C ARG A 72 -10.21 -15.18 13.17
N LYS A 73 -11.50 -14.82 13.21
CA LYS A 73 -12.56 -15.69 12.73
C LYS A 73 -12.44 -15.97 11.23
N LEU A 74 -12.08 -14.96 10.43
CA LEU A 74 -11.81 -15.15 8.99
C LEU A 74 -10.58 -16.01 8.74
N LEU A 75 -9.48 -15.79 9.45
CA LEU A 75 -8.27 -16.61 9.33
C LEU A 75 -8.55 -18.10 9.53
N GLY A 76 -9.47 -18.45 10.44
CA GLY A 76 -9.90 -19.84 10.65
C GLY A 76 -10.51 -20.53 9.41
N HIS A 77 -10.92 -19.75 8.41
CA HIS A 77 -11.48 -20.25 7.15
C HIS A 77 -10.50 -20.14 5.96
N CYS A 78 -9.35 -19.48 6.14
CA CYS A 78 -8.35 -19.24 5.07
C CYS A 78 -7.19 -20.25 5.06
N GLY A 79 -7.31 -21.36 5.80
CA GLY A 79 -6.22 -22.33 6.01
C GLY A 79 -6.05 -23.38 4.92
N SER A 80 -6.89 -23.37 3.88
CA SER A 80 -6.91 -24.36 2.81
C SER A 80 -7.31 -23.75 1.49
N ALA A 81 -6.92 -24.41 0.39
CA ALA A 81 -7.29 -24.02 -0.97
C ALA A 81 -8.80 -23.73 -1.08
N PRO A 82 -9.20 -22.68 -1.84
CA PRO A 82 -8.36 -21.81 -2.67
C PRO A 82 -7.63 -20.69 -1.91
N TRP A 83 -7.78 -20.61 -0.58
CA TRP A 83 -7.16 -19.57 0.25
C TRP A 83 -5.80 -20.01 0.81
N ARG A 84 -4.89 -19.05 0.92
CA ARG A 84 -3.62 -19.20 1.64
C ARG A 84 -3.39 -17.98 2.53
N VAL A 85 -3.14 -18.19 3.81
CA VAL A 85 -2.71 -17.11 4.70
C VAL A 85 -1.26 -16.73 4.38
N VAL A 86 -1.00 -15.44 4.14
CA VAL A 86 0.34 -14.88 3.96
C VAL A 86 0.85 -14.31 5.28
N GLU A 87 0.06 -13.44 5.91
CA GLU A 87 0.44 -12.73 7.12
C GLU A 87 -0.79 -12.32 7.94
N ALA A 88 -0.64 -12.18 9.27
CA ALA A 88 -1.65 -11.59 10.13
C ALA A 88 -1.01 -10.54 11.06
N ARG A 89 -1.41 -9.28 10.95
CA ARG A 89 -0.90 -8.15 11.74
C ARG A 89 -1.95 -7.73 12.76
N LEU A 90 -2.10 -8.55 13.81
CA LEU A 90 -3.15 -8.41 14.82
C LEU A 90 -2.64 -7.90 16.19
N GLN A 91 -1.38 -7.46 16.28
CA GLN A 91 -0.82 -6.97 17.54
C GLN A 91 -1.49 -5.66 17.97
N LYS A 92 -1.57 -5.41 19.28
CA LYS A 92 -2.19 -4.19 19.85
C LYS A 92 -1.49 -2.89 19.42
N SER A 93 -0.23 -2.95 19.03
CA SER A 93 0.55 -1.79 18.57
C SER A 93 0.22 -1.38 17.12
N VAL A 94 -0.46 -2.24 16.35
CA VAL A 94 -0.83 -1.94 14.97
C VAL A 94 -2.10 -1.08 14.97
N LYS A 95 -2.00 0.14 14.43
CA LYS A 95 -3.11 1.11 14.39
C LYS A 95 -4.34 0.57 13.67
N VAL A 96 -4.14 -0.20 12.59
CA VAL A 96 -5.21 -0.83 11.81
C VAL A 96 -4.86 -2.31 11.66
N PRO A 97 -5.48 -3.20 12.45
CA PRO A 97 -5.28 -4.64 12.30
C PRO A 97 -5.68 -5.10 10.89
N ILE A 98 -4.86 -5.93 10.28
CA ILE A 98 -5.11 -6.53 8.96
C ILE A 98 -4.73 -8.00 8.92
N ILE A 99 -5.30 -8.72 7.97
CA ILE A 99 -4.81 -10.02 7.52
C ILE A 99 -4.51 -9.94 6.03
N ILE A 100 -3.43 -10.60 5.61
CA ILE A 100 -2.99 -10.69 4.23
C ILE A 100 -3.19 -12.14 3.81
N VAL A 101 -4.03 -12.35 2.81
CA VAL A 101 -4.32 -13.68 2.27
C VAL A 101 -4.13 -13.68 0.76
N ARG A 102 -3.90 -14.84 0.17
CA ARG A 102 -3.94 -15.04 -1.27
C ARG A 102 -5.10 -15.93 -1.64
N TYR A 103 -5.75 -15.58 -2.73
CA TYR A 103 -6.76 -16.39 -3.38
C TYR A 103 -6.24 -16.83 -4.74
N THR A 104 -6.34 -18.12 -5.04
CA THR A 104 -5.95 -18.64 -6.36
C THR A 104 -7.20 -18.86 -7.20
N THR A 105 -7.26 -18.25 -8.38
CA THR A 105 -8.29 -18.51 -9.39
C THR A 105 -7.65 -18.59 -10.77
N SER A 106 -8.03 -19.59 -11.56
CA SER A 106 -7.52 -19.78 -12.93
C SER A 106 -5.99 -19.64 -13.04
N ASP A 107 -5.26 -20.25 -12.09
CA ASP A 107 -3.79 -20.20 -11.95
C ASP A 107 -3.18 -18.82 -11.66
N ILE A 108 -3.99 -17.80 -11.38
CA ILE A 108 -3.57 -16.48 -10.95
C ILE A 108 -3.78 -16.37 -9.43
N GLU A 109 -2.71 -16.03 -8.71
CA GLU A 109 -2.80 -15.68 -7.28
C GLU A 109 -3.02 -14.18 -7.13
N VAL A 110 -4.07 -13.79 -6.41
CA VAL A 110 -4.36 -12.41 -6.02
C VAL A 110 -4.15 -12.26 -4.51
N GLU A 111 -3.28 -11.34 -4.11
CA GLU A 111 -3.09 -10.96 -2.71
C GLU A 111 -4.19 -9.98 -2.27
N VAL A 112 -4.70 -10.18 -1.06
CA VAL A 112 -5.83 -9.43 -0.50
C VAL A 112 -5.49 -8.98 0.91
N ASP A 113 -5.51 -7.66 1.10
CA ASP A 113 -5.36 -7.00 2.39
C ASP A 113 -6.74 -6.74 2.99
N ILE A 114 -7.10 -7.53 4.01
CA ILE A 114 -8.41 -7.46 4.66
C ILE A 114 -8.29 -6.70 5.98
N SER A 115 -9.03 -5.60 6.08
CA SER A 115 -9.20 -4.81 7.30
C SER A 115 -10.65 -4.79 7.76
N VAL A 116 -10.90 -4.33 8.99
CA VAL A 116 -12.27 -4.21 9.55
C VAL A 116 -12.58 -2.74 9.84
N GLY A 117 -13.83 -2.35 9.61
CA GLY A 117 -14.32 -0.99 9.79
C GLY A 117 -14.19 -0.12 8.54
N LEU A 118 -15.26 0.61 8.23
CA LEU A 118 -15.35 1.47 7.04
C LEU A 118 -14.60 2.80 7.19
N GLN A 119 -14.35 3.23 8.42
CA GLN A 119 -13.79 4.54 8.71
C GLN A 119 -12.38 4.42 9.29
N CYS A 120 -11.53 5.36 8.90
CA CYS A 120 -10.27 5.65 9.57
C CYS A 120 -10.29 7.14 9.93
N GLN A 121 -10.22 7.46 11.23
CA GLN A 121 -10.27 8.85 11.71
C GLN A 121 -11.51 9.61 11.20
N ASN A 122 -12.69 8.98 11.21
CA ASN A 122 -13.97 9.54 10.70
C ASN A 122 -14.03 9.78 9.18
N LEU A 123 -13.02 9.39 8.40
CA LEU A 123 -13.08 9.36 6.94
C LEU A 123 -13.38 7.95 6.47
N ARG A 124 -14.32 7.79 5.54
CA ARG A 124 -14.51 6.51 4.84
C ARG A 124 -13.24 6.13 4.07
N LYS A 125 -12.74 4.90 4.25
CA LYS A 125 -11.48 4.41 3.66
C LYS A 125 -11.44 4.54 2.13
N ASP A 126 -12.58 4.35 1.47
CA ASP A 126 -12.71 4.39 0.01
C ASP A 126 -12.94 5.80 -0.57
N PHE A 127 -13.12 6.82 0.28
CA PHE A 127 -13.54 8.16 -0.18
C PHE A 127 -12.47 8.83 -1.06
N THR A 128 -11.23 8.86 -0.60
CA THR A 128 -10.09 9.42 -1.36
C THR A 128 -9.88 8.65 -2.67
N ASP A 129 -10.01 7.33 -2.64
CA ASP A 129 -9.83 6.49 -3.83
C ASP A 129 -10.90 6.75 -4.90
N ARG A 130 -12.15 6.97 -4.49
CA ARG A 130 -13.24 7.34 -5.39
C ARG A 130 -13.07 8.73 -5.98
N LEU A 131 -12.56 9.68 -5.21
CA LEU A 131 -12.19 11.00 -5.74
C LEU A 131 -11.11 10.88 -6.82
N VAL A 132 -10.06 10.10 -6.55
CA VAL A 132 -9.01 9.81 -7.53
C VAL A 132 -9.60 9.15 -8.78
N ARG A 133 -10.50 8.17 -8.62
CA ARG A 133 -11.17 7.50 -9.75
C ARG A 133 -11.95 8.50 -10.61
N ALA A 134 -12.72 9.39 -10.00
CA ALA A 134 -13.49 10.43 -10.71
C ALA A 134 -12.59 11.34 -11.56
N VAL A 135 -11.40 11.65 -11.07
CA VAL A 135 -10.43 12.48 -11.78
C VAL A 135 -9.78 11.72 -12.94
N LEU A 136 -9.60 10.41 -12.80
CA LEU A 136 -8.93 9.55 -13.78
C LEU A 136 -9.84 8.97 -14.88
N GLU A 137 -11.16 8.94 -14.68
CA GLU A 137 -12.14 8.20 -15.49
C GLU A 137 -11.95 8.37 -17.01
N ASP A 138 -11.72 9.60 -17.48
CA ASP A 138 -11.60 9.92 -18.91
C ASP A 138 -10.18 10.38 -19.30
N ARG A 139 -9.17 9.99 -18.52
CA ARG A 139 -7.79 10.51 -18.66
C ARG A 139 -6.77 9.37 -18.84
N PRO A 140 -6.85 8.59 -19.93
CA PRO A 140 -6.00 7.41 -20.12
C PRO A 140 -4.50 7.73 -20.07
N MET A 141 -4.08 8.86 -20.64
CA MET A 141 -2.68 9.31 -20.60
C MET A 141 -2.19 9.54 -19.15
N VAL A 142 -3.00 10.15 -18.31
CA VAL A 142 -2.64 10.42 -16.90
C VAL A 142 -2.52 9.12 -16.13
N VAL A 143 -3.41 8.15 -16.40
CA VAL A 143 -3.31 6.84 -15.75
C VAL A 143 -2.05 6.09 -16.20
N ASP A 144 -1.69 6.15 -17.47
CA ASP A 144 -0.48 5.49 -17.98
C ASP A 144 0.79 6.11 -17.38
N LEU A 145 0.84 7.45 -17.30
CA LEU A 145 1.92 8.16 -16.60
C LEU A 145 1.98 7.76 -15.12
N LEU A 146 0.84 7.72 -14.43
CA LEU A 146 0.75 7.30 -13.04
C LEU A 146 1.28 5.87 -12.84
N ARG A 147 0.86 4.92 -13.68
CA ARG A 147 1.33 3.54 -13.62
C ARG A 147 2.83 3.42 -13.88
N LEU A 148 3.38 4.24 -14.78
CA LEU A 148 4.84 4.32 -15.00
C LEU A 148 5.57 4.83 -13.78
N VAL A 149 5.11 5.93 -13.18
CA VAL A 149 5.74 6.50 -11.98
C VAL A 149 5.68 5.50 -10.83
N LYS A 150 4.54 4.84 -10.62
CA LYS A 150 4.42 3.78 -9.60
C LYS A 150 5.37 2.62 -9.87
N THR A 151 5.45 2.16 -11.12
CA THR A 151 6.34 1.06 -11.51
C THR A 151 7.80 1.43 -11.31
N TRP A 152 8.20 2.65 -11.68
CA TRP A 152 9.53 3.19 -11.43
C TRP A 152 9.84 3.27 -9.93
N ALA A 153 8.95 3.88 -9.13
CA ALA A 153 9.11 3.99 -7.70
C ALA A 153 9.20 2.61 -7.04
N ARG A 154 8.48 1.61 -7.57
CA ARG A 154 8.58 0.23 -7.12
C ARG A 154 9.95 -0.39 -7.39
N LEU A 155 10.40 -0.36 -8.64
CA LEU A 155 11.67 -0.94 -9.07
C LEU A 155 12.86 -0.29 -8.34
N GLU A 156 12.80 1.02 -8.09
CA GLU A 156 13.79 1.77 -7.31
C GLU A 156 13.59 1.68 -5.77
N ARG A 157 12.59 0.92 -5.30
CA ARG A 157 12.26 0.70 -3.87
C ARG A 157 11.89 1.97 -3.07
N LEU A 158 11.17 2.88 -3.71
CA LEU A 158 10.77 4.20 -3.20
C LEU A 158 9.31 4.28 -2.73
N HIS A 159 8.61 3.16 -2.59
CA HIS A 159 7.15 3.11 -2.35
C HIS A 159 6.73 2.57 -0.97
N LYS A 160 7.70 2.13 -0.14
CA LYS A 160 7.42 1.47 1.14
C LYS A 160 7.33 2.47 2.27
N ALA A 161 6.09 2.84 2.63
CA ALA A 161 5.82 3.81 3.70
C ALA A 161 6.48 3.43 5.04
N TRP A 162 6.43 2.15 5.42
CA TRP A 162 7.07 1.66 6.66
C TRP A 162 8.59 1.88 6.69
N ASP A 163 9.26 1.84 5.54
CA ASP A 163 10.71 2.05 5.42
C ASP A 163 11.07 3.56 5.40
N GLY A 164 10.07 4.42 5.60
CA GLY A 164 10.22 5.86 5.58
C GLY A 164 10.17 6.49 4.19
N PHE A 165 9.66 5.75 3.18
CA PHE A 165 9.40 6.27 1.84
C PHE A 165 7.93 6.72 1.68
N ILE A 166 7.53 7.05 0.45
CA ILE A 166 6.20 7.54 0.09
C ILE A 166 5.29 6.34 -0.21
N SER A 167 4.06 6.34 0.29
CA SER A 167 3.08 5.28 0.01
C SER A 167 2.62 5.29 -1.46
N SER A 168 1.98 4.20 -1.94
CA SER A 168 1.38 4.21 -3.28
C SER A 168 0.37 5.35 -3.45
N LEU A 169 -0.44 5.66 -2.44
CA LEU A 169 -1.36 6.80 -2.48
C LEU A 169 -0.61 8.12 -2.59
N GLY A 170 0.48 8.31 -1.83
CA GLY A 170 1.32 9.49 -1.93
C GLY A 170 1.87 9.71 -3.33
N TRP A 171 2.40 8.66 -3.96
CA TRP A 171 2.85 8.72 -5.36
C TRP A 171 1.71 9.06 -6.32
N THR A 172 0.52 8.47 -6.11
CA THR A 172 -0.67 8.80 -6.91
C THR A 172 -0.99 10.29 -6.84
N LEU A 173 -1.06 10.86 -5.64
CA LEU A 173 -1.42 12.26 -5.45
C LEU A 173 -0.34 13.22 -5.98
N ILE A 174 0.95 12.89 -5.86
CA ILE A 174 2.05 13.67 -6.44
C ILE A 174 1.93 13.75 -7.97
N VAL A 175 1.65 12.62 -8.64
CA VAL A 175 1.47 12.60 -10.11
C VAL A 175 0.25 13.40 -10.55
N LEU A 176 -0.86 13.29 -9.83
CA LEU A 176 -2.06 14.07 -10.13
C LEU A 176 -1.81 15.58 -9.95
N PHE A 177 -1.12 15.97 -8.88
CA PHE A 177 -0.75 17.36 -8.65
C PHE A 177 0.18 17.90 -9.75
N PHE A 178 1.17 17.11 -10.21
CA PHE A 178 1.97 17.44 -11.40
C PHE A 178 1.09 17.67 -12.65
N CYS A 179 0.10 16.79 -12.87
CA CYS A 179 -0.77 16.91 -14.03
C CYS A 179 -1.67 18.15 -13.95
N ILE A 180 -2.11 18.55 -12.75
CA ILE A 180 -2.83 19.82 -12.54
C ILE A 180 -1.90 21.01 -12.86
N GLN A 181 -0.72 21.06 -12.24
CA GLN A 181 0.25 22.14 -12.41
C GLN A 181 0.71 22.32 -13.86
N THR A 182 0.72 21.24 -14.65
CA THR A 182 1.07 21.27 -16.07
C THR A 182 -0.13 21.29 -17.02
N LYS A 183 -1.33 21.57 -16.51
CA LYS A 183 -2.59 21.69 -17.26
C LYS A 183 -2.98 20.46 -18.08
N LYS A 184 -2.52 19.28 -17.64
CA LYS A 184 -2.91 17.96 -18.18
C LYS A 184 -4.20 17.44 -17.53
N LEU A 185 -4.52 17.97 -16.35
CA LEU A 185 -5.79 17.83 -15.67
C LEU A 185 -6.39 19.23 -15.45
N ASP A 186 -7.71 19.34 -15.63
CA ASP A 186 -8.41 20.60 -15.38
C ASP A 186 -8.58 20.80 -13.88
N GLU A 187 -8.17 21.97 -13.38
CA GLU A 187 -8.34 22.39 -11.98
C GLU A 187 -9.83 22.39 -11.56
N HIS A 188 -10.74 22.57 -12.52
CA HIS A 188 -12.17 22.74 -12.27
C HIS A 188 -12.96 21.45 -12.12
N ARG A 189 -12.37 20.25 -12.34
CA ARG A 189 -13.09 19.00 -12.02
C ARG A 189 -13.12 18.87 -10.51
N ARG A 190 -14.27 19.26 -9.93
CA ARG A 190 -14.40 19.52 -8.50
C ARG A 190 -14.11 18.27 -7.69
N TRP A 191 -13.04 18.32 -6.91
CA TRP A 191 -12.86 17.52 -5.70
C TRP A 191 -14.00 17.88 -4.74
N SER A 192 -15.16 17.22 -4.90
CA SER A 192 -16.38 17.55 -4.16
C SER A 192 -17.02 16.30 -3.59
N LYS A 193 -17.83 16.48 -2.54
CA LYS A 193 -18.62 15.39 -1.93
C LYS A 193 -19.58 14.78 -2.95
N ASP A 194 -20.15 15.62 -3.83
CA ASP A 194 -21.13 15.20 -4.84
C ASP A 194 -20.50 14.31 -5.91
N SER A 195 -19.21 14.50 -6.19
CA SER A 195 -18.45 13.67 -7.15
C SER A 195 -18.34 12.20 -6.72
N VAL A 196 -18.56 11.88 -5.43
CA VAL A 196 -18.47 10.51 -4.90
C VAL A 196 -19.82 9.78 -4.94
N GLY A 197 -20.94 10.51 -4.91
CA GLY A 197 -22.28 9.92 -4.83
C GLY A 197 -22.67 9.08 -6.06
N PHE A 198 -22.10 9.38 -7.22
CA PHE A 198 -22.41 8.69 -8.49
C PHE A 198 -21.57 7.43 -8.73
N LEU A 199 -20.36 7.34 -8.15
CA LEU A 199 -19.38 6.27 -8.43
C LEU A 199 -19.58 4.99 -7.61
N LEU A 200 -20.81 4.70 -7.18
CA LEU A 200 -21.10 3.56 -6.30
C LEU A 200 -20.89 2.19 -6.97
N ALA A 201 -20.87 2.10 -8.30
CA ALA A 201 -20.51 0.87 -9.03
C ALA A 201 -18.97 0.78 -9.19
N MET A 202 -18.25 0.30 -8.17
CA MET A 202 -17.80 -1.09 -7.97
C MET A 202 -16.90 -1.59 -9.11
N LEU A 203 -15.58 -1.62 -8.86
CA LEU A 203 -14.56 -2.43 -9.55
C LEU A 203 -14.90 -2.88 -10.98
N ALA A 204 -15.37 -1.99 -11.85
CA ALA A 204 -15.68 -2.39 -13.20
C ALA A 204 -14.36 -2.65 -13.93
N VAL A 205 -14.28 -3.76 -14.66
CA VAL A 205 -13.22 -3.96 -15.66
C VAL A 205 -13.27 -2.73 -16.57
N PRO A 206 -12.23 -1.90 -16.58
CA PRO A 206 -12.22 -0.75 -17.47
C PRO A 206 -12.34 -1.25 -18.91
N GLU A 207 -13.14 -0.57 -19.73
CA GLU A 207 -13.16 -0.85 -21.16
C GLU A 207 -11.73 -0.82 -21.74
N PRO A 208 -11.42 -1.66 -22.75
CA PRO A 208 -10.12 -1.69 -23.39
C PRO A 208 -9.68 -0.28 -23.76
N ARG A 209 -8.63 0.20 -23.09
CA ARG A 209 -8.21 1.60 -23.25
C ARG A 209 -7.56 1.77 -24.61
N ARG A 210 -7.83 2.92 -25.25
CA ARG A 210 -7.08 3.34 -26.43
C ARG A 210 -5.61 3.41 -26.08
N LYS A 211 -4.76 2.79 -26.92
CA LYS A 211 -3.31 2.85 -26.76
C LYS A 211 -2.87 4.31 -26.73
N CYS A 212 -2.22 4.71 -25.64
CA CYS A 212 -1.64 6.04 -25.54
C CYS A 212 -0.35 6.12 -26.37
N ASN A 213 -0.04 7.34 -26.84
CA ASN A 213 1.20 7.60 -27.56
C ASN A 213 2.40 7.49 -26.61
N GLN A 214 3.19 6.43 -26.77
CA GLN A 214 4.36 6.14 -25.92
C GLN A 214 5.38 7.28 -25.91
N ALA A 215 5.62 7.95 -27.04
CA ALA A 215 6.55 9.07 -27.10
C ALA A 215 6.05 10.28 -26.28
N LEU A 216 4.74 10.53 -26.30
CA LEU A 216 4.12 11.58 -25.47
C LEU A 216 4.23 11.25 -23.98
N ILE A 217 3.96 10.00 -23.61
CA ILE A 217 4.10 9.55 -22.22
C ILE A 217 5.56 9.67 -21.75
N GLN A 218 6.53 9.29 -22.58
CA GLN A 218 7.96 9.44 -22.27
C GLN A 218 8.32 10.91 -22.01
N GLN A 219 7.83 11.82 -22.85
CA GLN A 219 8.01 13.25 -22.64
C GLN A 219 7.42 13.70 -21.29
N HIS A 220 6.21 13.28 -20.96
CA HIS A 220 5.57 13.65 -19.70
C HIS A 220 6.27 13.04 -18.48
N LEU A 221 6.83 11.83 -18.60
CA LEU A 221 7.65 11.22 -17.56
C LEU A 221 8.95 12.00 -17.33
N LEU A 222 9.57 12.49 -18.41
CA LEU A 222 10.74 13.36 -18.30
C LEU A 222 10.40 14.71 -17.64
N GLU A 223 9.30 15.34 -18.07
CA GLU A 223 8.76 16.56 -17.46
C GLU A 223 8.45 16.35 -15.96
N PHE A 224 7.88 15.19 -15.60
CA PHE A 224 7.60 14.84 -14.22
C PHE A 224 8.86 14.81 -13.36
N PHE A 225 9.95 14.18 -13.81
CA PHE A 225 11.18 14.15 -13.02
C PHE A 225 11.84 15.52 -12.87
N VAL A 226 11.81 16.35 -13.91
CA VAL A 226 12.24 17.77 -13.81
C VAL A 226 11.41 18.48 -12.74
N TRP A 227 10.09 18.39 -12.88
CA TRP A 227 9.14 19.07 -12.01
C TRP A 227 9.27 18.61 -10.56
N LEU A 228 9.51 17.32 -10.32
CA LEU A 228 9.64 16.76 -8.97
C LEU A 228 10.84 17.40 -8.23
N SER A 229 11.98 17.50 -8.90
CA SER A 229 13.18 18.13 -8.33
C SER A 229 13.01 19.63 -8.09
N GLU A 230 12.41 20.37 -9.02
CA GLU A 230 12.17 21.81 -8.84
C GLU A 230 11.12 22.08 -7.74
N THR A 231 10.05 21.29 -7.70
CA THR A 231 9.02 21.41 -6.65
C THR A 231 9.60 21.09 -5.29
N ALA A 232 10.48 20.09 -5.18
CA ALA A 232 11.15 19.76 -3.92
C ALA A 232 12.01 20.92 -3.40
N LYS A 233 12.73 21.64 -4.28
CA LYS A 233 13.48 22.84 -3.90
C LYS A 233 12.57 23.95 -3.38
N ILE A 234 11.39 24.13 -4.00
CA ILE A 234 10.39 25.09 -3.53
C ILE A 234 9.90 24.70 -2.13
N CYS A 235 9.50 23.44 -1.93
CA CYS A 235 9.06 22.95 -0.62
C CYS A 235 10.15 23.06 0.47
N ALA A 236 11.41 22.76 0.14
CA ALA A 236 12.53 22.83 1.08
C ALA A 236 12.88 24.26 1.54
N ARG A 237 12.64 25.27 0.69
CA ARG A 237 12.75 26.68 1.11
C ARG A 237 11.67 27.09 2.12
N GLY A 238 10.58 26.32 2.20
CA GLY A 238 9.47 26.57 3.09
C GLY A 238 8.74 27.88 2.79
N THR A 239 8.00 28.37 3.77
CA THR A 239 7.25 29.63 3.70
C THR A 239 7.99 30.80 4.34
N GLY A 240 9.17 30.55 4.94
CA GLY A 240 9.86 31.48 5.83
C GLY A 240 9.26 31.56 7.24
N LYS A 241 8.15 30.86 7.53
CA LYS A 241 7.56 30.75 8.86
C LYS A 241 8.03 29.46 9.53
N ALA A 242 8.42 29.51 10.80
CA ALA A 242 8.99 28.39 11.53
C ALA A 242 8.05 27.16 11.63
N ASP A 243 6.74 27.41 11.73
CA ASP A 243 5.73 26.37 12.00
C ASP A 243 4.81 26.09 10.80
N CYS A 244 5.32 26.29 9.58
CA CYS A 244 4.55 26.05 8.37
C CYS A 244 5.35 25.28 7.32
N ALA A 245 4.67 24.42 6.57
CA ALA A 245 5.20 23.76 5.38
C ALA A 245 4.39 24.15 4.14
N LEU A 246 5.00 23.96 2.97
CA LEU A 246 4.29 24.00 1.69
C LEU A 246 3.75 22.60 1.37
N ALA A 247 2.43 22.51 1.20
CA ALA A 247 1.71 21.30 0.85
C ALA A 247 1.23 21.30 -0.60
N MET A 248 1.36 20.17 -1.27
CA MET A 248 0.73 19.92 -2.57
C MET A 248 -0.77 19.66 -2.35
N SER A 249 -1.61 20.64 -2.68
CA SER A 249 -3.07 20.50 -2.58
C SER A 249 -3.70 20.29 -3.94
N LEU A 250 -4.32 19.12 -4.13
CA LEU A 250 -5.06 18.82 -5.35
C LEU A 250 -6.40 19.57 -5.39
N VAL A 251 -6.99 19.84 -4.22
CA VAL A 251 -8.25 20.59 -4.08
C VAL A 251 -8.08 22.04 -4.49
N GLU A 252 -6.99 22.67 -4.05
CA GLU A 252 -6.68 24.07 -4.36
C GLU A 252 -5.91 24.21 -5.68
N GLY A 253 -5.45 23.09 -6.25
CA GLY A 253 -4.67 23.04 -7.50
C GLY A 253 -3.30 23.71 -7.42
N LYS A 254 -2.81 24.06 -6.22
CA LYS A 254 -1.55 24.80 -6.00
C LYS A 254 -0.87 24.37 -4.71
N LEU A 255 0.35 24.87 -4.50
CA LEU A 255 1.02 24.78 -3.21
C LEU A 255 0.31 25.69 -2.21
N ILE A 256 0.03 25.17 -1.02
CA ILE A 256 -0.59 25.92 0.08
C ILE A 256 0.26 25.86 1.34
N GLU A 257 0.15 26.87 2.18
CA GLU A 257 0.77 26.84 3.51
C GLU A 257 -0.11 25.99 4.45
N VAL A 258 0.52 25.06 5.16
CA VAL A 258 -0.14 24.25 6.20
C VAL A 258 0.65 24.36 7.50
N PRO A 259 -0.04 24.44 8.66
CA PRO A 259 0.64 24.41 9.95
C PRO A 259 1.29 23.03 10.18
N THR A 260 2.41 23.01 10.89
CA THR A 260 3.13 21.78 11.21
C THR A 260 3.45 21.68 12.70
N ASP A 261 3.00 20.60 13.32
CA ASP A 261 3.32 20.31 14.72
C ASP A 261 4.69 19.60 14.79
N GLY A 262 5.74 20.33 15.12
CA GLY A 262 7.08 19.75 15.31
C GLY A 262 7.98 19.77 14.08
N GLY A 263 7.81 20.77 13.21
CA GLY A 263 8.69 21.05 12.08
C GLY A 263 8.15 20.58 10.73
N ALA A 264 8.67 21.19 9.66
CA ALA A 264 8.24 20.90 8.30
C ALA A 264 8.67 19.49 7.86
N PRO A 265 7.75 18.63 7.41
CA PRO A 265 8.13 17.35 6.82
C PRO A 265 8.90 17.60 5.50
N PRO A 266 9.74 16.65 5.05
CA PRO A 266 10.49 16.80 3.80
C PRO A 266 9.57 16.94 2.57
N ILE A 267 8.35 16.41 2.67
CA ILE A 267 7.29 16.57 1.69
C ILE A 267 5.93 16.53 2.41
N PHE A 268 5.02 17.41 2.01
CA PHE A 268 3.62 17.39 2.42
C PHE A 268 2.72 17.23 1.20
N VAL A 269 1.97 16.13 1.16
CA VAL A 269 0.98 15.87 0.11
C VAL A 269 -0.38 15.76 0.79
N GLU A 270 -1.28 16.70 0.50
CA GLU A 270 -2.57 16.78 1.18
C GLU A 270 -3.51 15.65 0.72
N ASP A 271 -4.14 14.96 1.66
CA ASP A 271 -5.24 14.02 1.37
C ASP A 271 -6.49 14.80 0.91
N PRO A 272 -6.90 14.71 -0.36
CA PRO A 272 -8.06 15.44 -0.85
C PRO A 272 -9.36 14.94 -0.19
N GLY A 273 -9.42 13.69 0.26
CA GLY A 273 -10.57 13.17 0.97
C GLY A 273 -10.74 13.81 2.34
N ALA A 274 -9.65 13.93 3.11
CA ALA A 274 -9.67 14.63 4.39
C ALA A 274 -10.01 16.12 4.20
N ARG A 275 -9.39 16.76 3.19
CA ARG A 275 -9.64 18.18 2.87
C ARG A 275 -11.09 18.44 2.49
N VAL A 276 -11.67 17.65 1.59
CA VAL A 276 -13.06 17.83 1.13
C VAL A 276 -14.07 17.41 2.20
N PHE A 277 -13.80 16.33 2.93
CA PHE A 277 -14.79 15.77 3.86
C PHE A 277 -14.81 16.49 5.21
N LYS A 278 -13.62 16.69 5.79
CA LYS A 278 -13.41 17.21 7.15
C LYS A 278 -12.94 18.67 7.20
N SER A 279 -12.58 19.26 6.06
CA SER A 279 -11.92 20.57 6.00
C SER A 279 -10.58 20.62 6.75
N THR A 280 -9.88 19.49 6.85
CA THR A 280 -8.56 19.36 7.50
C THR A 280 -7.49 18.97 6.50
N SER A 281 -6.27 19.46 6.67
CA SER A 281 -5.11 19.09 5.85
C SER A 281 -4.36 17.94 6.51
N GLU A 282 -4.46 16.74 5.94
CA GLU A 282 -3.72 15.55 6.40
C GLU A 282 -2.61 15.21 5.42
N ASN A 283 -1.39 14.93 5.91
CA ASN A 283 -0.26 14.53 5.06
C ASN A 283 -0.29 13.02 4.77
N VAL A 284 -0.55 12.63 3.52
CA VAL A 284 -0.46 11.21 3.10
C VAL A 284 0.97 10.69 3.03
N ALA A 285 1.96 11.60 2.95
CA ALA A 285 3.39 11.31 2.91
C ALA A 285 4.06 11.47 4.28
N ARG A 286 3.32 11.46 5.39
CA ARG A 286 3.85 11.63 6.76
C ARG A 286 4.92 10.62 7.18
N SER A 287 5.01 9.47 6.51
CA SER A 287 6.06 8.48 6.77
C SER A 287 7.39 8.85 6.11
N ALA A 288 7.39 9.76 5.14
CA ALA A 288 8.58 10.12 4.39
C ALA A 288 9.62 10.79 5.30
N ARG A 289 10.80 10.17 5.42
CA ARG A 289 11.95 10.73 6.13
C ARG A 289 12.78 11.59 5.18
N ALA A 290 13.47 12.60 5.71
CA ALA A 290 14.30 13.50 4.91
C ALA A 290 15.36 12.73 4.08
N SER A 291 16.09 11.82 4.70
CA SER A 291 17.10 10.99 4.00
C SER A 291 16.50 10.10 2.91
N CYS A 292 15.30 9.55 3.13
CA CYS A 292 14.59 8.77 2.12
C CYS A 292 14.12 9.66 0.97
N TRP A 293 13.68 10.89 1.26
CA TRP A 293 13.29 11.86 0.25
C TRP A 293 14.47 12.30 -0.61
N ASP A 294 15.65 12.52 -0.02
CA ASP A 294 16.88 12.81 -0.77
C ASP A 294 17.21 11.69 -1.75
N VAL A 295 17.07 10.42 -1.33
CA VAL A 295 17.23 9.26 -2.22
C VAL A 295 16.21 9.31 -3.36
N VAL A 296 14.95 9.64 -3.09
CA VAL A 296 13.92 9.77 -4.14
C VAL A 296 14.34 10.81 -5.19
N LEU A 297 14.82 11.99 -4.76
CA LEU A 297 15.24 13.06 -5.66
C LEU A 297 16.47 12.67 -6.49
N GLN A 298 17.45 11.99 -5.88
CA GLN A 298 18.62 11.47 -6.59
C GLN A 298 18.21 10.43 -7.65
N ARG A 299 17.29 9.51 -7.32
CA ARG A 299 16.79 8.50 -8.26
C ARG A 299 15.97 9.14 -9.39
N ALA A 300 15.19 10.19 -9.11
CA ALA A 300 14.45 10.93 -10.12
C ALA A 300 15.40 11.63 -11.11
N GLN A 301 16.47 12.26 -10.62
CA GLN A 301 17.50 12.88 -11.46
C GLN A 301 18.24 11.83 -12.32
N ALA A 302 18.61 10.68 -11.75
CA ALA A 302 19.23 9.60 -12.51
C ALA A 302 18.29 8.99 -13.57
N ALA A 303 17.00 8.86 -13.25
CA ALA A 303 15.97 8.42 -14.20
C ALA A 303 15.81 9.42 -15.36
N GLN A 304 15.77 10.70 -15.06
CA GLN A 304 15.73 11.79 -16.04
C GLN A 304 16.93 11.74 -16.99
N GLN A 305 18.15 11.58 -16.46
CA GLN A 305 19.37 11.49 -17.27
C GLN A 305 19.34 10.27 -18.20
N ARG A 306 18.95 9.10 -17.68
CA ARG A 306 18.80 7.88 -18.49
C ARG A 306 17.77 8.04 -19.60
N LEU A 307 16.61 8.64 -19.32
CA LEU A 307 15.57 8.89 -20.33
C LEU A 307 16.02 9.88 -21.42
N ARG A 308 16.87 10.86 -21.09
CA ARG A 308 17.43 11.81 -22.07
C ARG A 308 18.49 11.19 -22.97
N ALA A 309 19.23 10.21 -22.45
CA ALA A 309 20.30 9.53 -23.19
C ALA A 309 19.76 8.53 -24.24
N GLN A 310 18.50 8.15 -24.15
CA GLN A 310 17.88 7.21 -25.09
C GLN A 310 17.25 7.95 -26.28
N GLU A 311 17.29 7.32 -27.46
CA GLU A 311 16.60 7.81 -28.65
C GLU A 311 15.08 7.83 -28.41
N ARG A 312 14.40 8.85 -28.95
CA ARG A 312 12.93 8.96 -28.82
C ARG A 312 12.27 7.87 -29.65
N GLY A 313 11.33 7.14 -29.06
CA GLY A 313 10.50 6.19 -29.79
C GLY A 313 9.73 5.22 -28.90
N PRO A 314 8.79 4.44 -29.44
CA PRO A 314 7.96 3.52 -28.65
C PRO A 314 8.75 2.46 -27.88
N ALA A 315 9.84 1.95 -28.46
CA ALA A 315 10.71 0.94 -27.83
C ALA A 315 11.56 1.51 -26.67
N CYS A 316 11.66 2.84 -26.56
CA CYS A 316 12.49 3.50 -25.56
C CYS A 316 11.97 3.25 -24.14
N LEU A 317 10.65 3.33 -23.91
CA LEU A 317 10.09 3.15 -22.57
C LEU A 317 10.24 1.72 -22.03
N ASP A 318 9.98 0.72 -22.87
CA ASP A 318 10.17 -0.68 -22.47
C ASP A 318 11.66 -0.99 -22.22
N SER A 319 12.57 -0.46 -23.05
CA SER A 319 14.01 -0.57 -22.85
C SER A 319 14.46 0.11 -21.56
N TRP A 320 13.95 1.31 -21.27
CA TRP A 320 14.23 2.03 -20.03
C TRP A 320 13.76 1.26 -18.80
N LEU A 321 12.52 0.75 -18.81
CA LEU A 321 11.99 -0.08 -17.72
C LEU A 321 12.83 -1.35 -17.51
N ALA A 322 13.30 -1.97 -18.58
CA ALA A 322 14.16 -3.16 -18.51
C ALA A 322 15.53 -2.87 -17.88
N GLN A 323 16.02 -1.64 -17.96
CA GLN A 323 17.29 -1.19 -17.36
C GLN A 323 17.16 -0.79 -15.88
N LEU A 324 15.94 -0.67 -15.34
CA LEU A 324 15.75 -0.35 -13.93
C LEU A 324 16.14 -1.55 -13.05
N PRO A 325 16.73 -1.32 -11.87
CA PRO A 325 17.05 -2.40 -10.94
C PRO A 325 15.79 -3.20 -10.63
N ARG A 326 15.84 -4.52 -10.85
CA ARG A 326 14.75 -5.38 -10.39
C ARG A 326 14.96 -5.69 -8.91
N PRO A 327 13.93 -5.56 -8.06
CA PRO A 327 14.02 -6.09 -6.72
C PRO A 327 14.34 -7.57 -6.83
N ALA A 328 15.35 -8.04 -6.07
CA ALA A 328 15.48 -9.47 -5.82
C ALA A 328 14.12 -10.01 -5.35
N PRO A 329 13.66 -11.17 -5.85
CA PRO A 329 12.43 -11.77 -5.35
C PRO A 329 12.53 -11.88 -3.83
N ALA A 330 11.47 -11.49 -3.12
CA ALA A 330 11.42 -11.70 -1.69
C ALA A 330 11.70 -13.19 -1.44
N PRO A 331 12.54 -13.55 -0.46
CA PRO A 331 12.74 -14.94 -0.11
C PRO A 331 11.36 -15.54 0.12
N SER A 332 11.03 -16.61 -0.62
CA SER A 332 9.80 -17.34 -0.37
C SER A 332 9.81 -17.73 1.10
N PRO A 333 8.74 -17.46 1.88
CA PRO A 333 8.70 -17.92 3.25
C PRO A 333 8.90 -19.43 3.21
N GLU A 334 10.05 -19.90 3.70
CA GLU A 334 10.32 -21.32 3.80
C GLU A 334 9.14 -21.93 4.56
N ALA A 335 8.43 -22.85 3.89
CA ALA A 335 7.38 -23.60 4.54
C ALA A 335 7.99 -24.16 5.83
N PRO A 336 7.35 -23.96 7.00
CA PRO A 336 7.90 -24.42 8.26
C PRO A 336 8.23 -25.91 8.10
N GLN A 337 9.53 -26.24 8.15
CA GLN A 337 9.97 -27.62 8.09
C GLN A 337 9.22 -28.33 9.21
N ALA A 338 8.36 -29.27 8.84
CA ALA A 338 7.63 -30.08 9.80
C ALA A 338 8.64 -30.60 10.82
N PRO A 339 8.41 -30.44 12.14
CA PRO A 339 9.35 -30.89 13.14
C PRO A 339 9.62 -32.37 12.88
N GLY A 340 10.85 -32.65 12.45
CA GLY A 340 11.28 -33.99 12.07
C GLY A 340 10.90 -34.95 13.18
N ALA A 341 10.17 -36.01 12.81
CA ALA A 341 9.77 -37.07 13.71
C ALA A 341 11.00 -37.53 14.50
N ALA A 342 11.02 -37.19 15.79
CA ALA A 342 12.08 -37.60 16.68
C ALA A 342 12.12 -39.14 16.69
N ALA A 343 13.27 -39.70 16.31
CA ALA A 343 13.51 -41.14 16.36
C ALA A 343 13.21 -41.68 17.78
N PRO A 344 12.65 -42.91 17.90
CA PRO A 344 12.30 -43.48 19.19
C PRO A 344 13.56 -43.70 20.03
N LYS A 345 13.69 -42.95 21.12
CA LYS A 345 14.76 -43.17 22.10
C LYS A 345 14.43 -44.44 22.90
N ALA A 346 15.30 -45.44 22.77
CA ALA A 346 15.26 -46.68 23.52
C ALA A 346 15.25 -46.42 25.04
N ALA A 347 14.38 -47.16 25.74
CA ALA A 347 14.19 -47.10 27.18
C ALA A 347 15.37 -47.71 27.94
N GLY A 348 16.30 -46.87 28.38
CA GLY A 348 17.32 -47.22 29.37
C GLY A 348 16.86 -46.82 30.78
N LYS A 349 16.63 -47.81 31.65
CA LYS A 349 16.39 -47.60 33.09
C LYS A 349 17.63 -46.93 33.71
N ARG A 350 17.42 -45.80 34.41
CA ARG A 350 18.44 -45.18 35.28
C ARG A 350 17.94 -45.10 36.72
N PRO A 351 18.83 -45.22 37.72
CA PRO A 351 18.47 -45.26 39.13
C PRO A 351 18.26 -43.85 39.69
N ALA A 352 17.49 -43.80 40.77
CA ALA A 352 17.16 -42.59 41.52
C ALA A 352 18.40 -42.00 42.21
N ALA A 353 18.72 -40.74 41.94
CA ALA A 353 19.55 -39.89 42.79
C ALA A 353 19.39 -38.40 42.46
N PHE A 354 19.07 -37.62 43.50
CA PHE A 354 19.45 -36.24 43.82
C PHE A 354 19.33 -35.11 42.77
N GLY A 355 18.39 -34.21 43.06
CA GLY A 355 18.38 -32.75 42.80
C GLY A 355 19.19 -32.22 41.61
N ALA A 356 18.58 -32.16 40.43
CA ALA A 356 19.11 -31.39 39.32
C ALA A 356 18.79 -29.88 39.50
N PRO A 357 19.73 -28.96 39.23
CA PRO A 357 19.46 -27.53 39.20
C PRO A 357 18.47 -27.21 38.07
N ARG A 358 17.53 -26.28 38.34
CA ARG A 358 16.62 -25.73 37.31
C ARG A 358 17.48 -25.24 36.13
N ASN A 359 17.22 -25.75 34.94
CA ASN A 359 17.79 -25.24 33.69
C ASN A 359 17.43 -23.75 33.55
N VAL A 360 18.34 -22.87 33.97
CA VAL A 360 18.26 -21.44 33.70
C VAL A 360 18.57 -21.28 32.22
N ARG A 361 17.53 -21.05 31.40
CA ARG A 361 17.73 -20.72 29.98
C ARG A 361 18.62 -19.46 29.90
N PRO A 362 19.66 -19.43 29.05
CA PRO A 362 20.47 -18.23 28.89
C PRO A 362 19.58 -17.06 28.47
N ARG A 363 19.63 -15.96 29.23
CA ARG A 363 18.82 -14.75 29.04
C ARG A 363 19.33 -13.90 27.87
N VAL A 364 19.35 -14.47 26.68
CA VAL A 364 19.60 -13.69 25.46
C VAL A 364 18.27 -13.15 24.98
N ALA A 365 18.13 -11.82 24.96
CA ALA A 365 16.92 -11.17 24.46
C ALA A 365 16.62 -11.63 23.03
N CYS A 366 15.36 -11.94 22.74
CA CYS A 366 14.95 -12.30 21.40
C CYS A 366 15.03 -11.05 20.50
N LYS A 367 16.01 -11.01 19.59
CA LYS A 367 16.16 -9.92 18.61
C LYS A 367 14.87 -9.67 17.82
N TRP A 368 14.15 -10.74 17.47
CA TRP A 368 12.87 -10.69 16.76
C TRP A 368 11.73 -10.16 17.64
N PHE A 369 11.75 -10.42 18.95
CA PHE A 369 10.78 -9.85 19.89
C PHE A 369 10.97 -8.34 20.03
N MET A 370 12.23 -7.87 20.11
CA MET A 370 12.53 -6.44 20.21
C MET A 370 12.08 -5.64 18.98
N ILE A 371 11.92 -6.29 17.82
CA ILE A 371 11.41 -5.67 16.59
C ILE A 371 9.97 -6.13 16.24
N GLY A 372 9.28 -6.80 17.17
CA GLY A 372 7.87 -7.19 17.01
C GLY A 372 7.58 -8.32 16.00
N GLN A 373 8.60 -9.07 15.59
CA GLN A 373 8.52 -10.12 14.57
C GLN A 373 8.65 -11.55 15.14
N CYS A 374 8.64 -11.73 16.46
CA CYS A 374 8.65 -13.07 17.05
C CYS A 374 7.26 -13.72 16.95
N TRP A 375 7.12 -14.72 16.07
CA TRP A 375 5.86 -15.40 15.76
C TRP A 375 5.34 -16.34 16.85
N ASP A 376 6.23 -16.89 17.69
CA ASP A 376 5.85 -17.87 18.71
C ASP A 376 6.20 -17.37 20.11
N GLY A 377 5.37 -16.45 20.60
CA GLY A 377 5.58 -15.78 21.89
C GLY A 377 5.83 -16.75 23.06
N ALA A 378 5.14 -17.90 23.07
CA ALA A 378 5.21 -18.88 24.16
C ALA A 378 6.27 -19.98 23.94
N ASN A 379 6.59 -20.36 22.69
CA ASN A 379 7.61 -21.37 22.42
C ASN A 379 8.96 -20.80 21.97
N CYS A 380 9.14 -19.47 21.98
CA CYS A 380 10.44 -18.88 21.70
C CYS A 380 11.48 -19.36 22.74
N PRO A 381 12.64 -19.90 22.31
CA PRO A 381 13.68 -20.33 23.24
C PRO A 381 14.41 -19.15 23.91
N ARG A 382 14.09 -17.89 23.57
CA ARG A 382 14.73 -16.65 24.03
C ARG A 382 13.80 -15.83 24.92
N SER A 383 14.35 -14.93 25.74
CA SER A 383 13.55 -14.13 26.69
C SER A 383 12.73 -13.03 26.00
N HIS A 384 11.51 -12.81 26.49
CA HIS A 384 10.54 -11.77 26.10
C HIS A 384 10.23 -10.79 27.24
N GLU A 385 11.04 -10.79 28.30
CA GLU A 385 10.93 -9.81 29.38
C GLU A 385 11.60 -8.50 28.95
N TRP A 386 10.89 -7.38 29.12
CA TRP A 386 11.44 -6.03 28.96
C TRP A 386 12.29 -5.74 30.20
N TRP A 387 13.58 -5.45 30.01
CA TRP A 387 14.48 -5.04 31.08
C TRP A 387 14.18 -3.63 31.55
#